data_AF-A0A832H1U3-F1
#
_entry.id   AF-A0A832H1U3-F1
#
_cell.length_a   1.000
_cell.length_b   1.000
_cell.length_c   1.000
_cell.angle_alpha   90.00
_cell.angle_beta   90.00
_cell.angle_gamma   90.00
#
_symmetry.space_group_name_H-M   'P 1'
#
loop_
_entity.id
_entity.type
_entity.pdbx_description
1 polymer ?
#
loop_
_entity_poly.entity_id
_entity_poly.type
_entity_poly.pdbx_seq_one_letter_code
_entity_poly.pdbx_strand_id
1 'polypeptide(L)'
;MSTSLHIKLLGEFCLTADGSPITGVNSERLQALLAFILLHRGTPQSRQQVATHLWPDATDTDAKANLRRRLHELKQLLPIADRWLWGATKTVQWTHGD
;
A
#
# COMPACT_ATOMS: atom_id res chain seq x y z
N MET A 1 -11.85 6.65 19.36
CA MET A 1 -12.54 6.82 18.07
C MET A 1 -11.81 5.94 17.06
N SER A 2 -12.46 4.91 16.52
CA SER A 2 -11.88 4.06 15.47
C SER A 2 -12.04 4.76 14.13
N THR A 3 -10.92 5.07 13.47
CA THR A 3 -10.91 5.48 12.07
C THR A 3 -11.25 4.26 11.21
N SER A 4 -12.21 4.37 10.31
CA SER A 4 -12.61 3.33 9.37
C SER A 4 -12.12 3.66 7.97
N LEU A 5 -11.36 2.75 7.35
CA LEU A 5 -10.94 2.85 5.96
C LEU A 5 -11.83 2.01 5.06
N HIS A 6 -12.38 2.65 4.01
CA HIS A 6 -13.07 1.96 2.93
C HIS A 6 -12.26 2.08 1.64
N ILE A 7 -12.07 0.94 0.96
CA ILE A 7 -11.23 0.84 -0.23
C ILE A 7 -11.97 0.07 -1.30
N LYS A 8 -12.14 0.68 -2.48
CA LYS A 8 -12.73 0.07 -3.66
C LYS A 8 -11.63 -0.12 -4.71
N LEU A 9 -11.35 -1.37 -5.05
CA LEU A 9 -10.32 -1.74 -6.04
C LEU A 9 -10.90 -2.05 -7.41
N LEU A 10 -12.16 -2.47 -7.47
CA LEU A 10 -12.83 -2.93 -8.70
C LEU A 10 -13.79 -1.85 -9.21
N GLY A 11 -13.66 -1.52 -10.49
CA GLY A 11 -14.28 -0.33 -11.06
C GLY A 11 -13.44 0.91 -10.79
N GLU A 12 -14.08 2.02 -10.47
CA GLU A 12 -13.35 3.24 -10.09
C GLU A 12 -12.62 3.04 -8.75
N PHE A 13 -11.31 3.26 -8.76
CA PHE A 13 -10.48 3.20 -7.57
C PHE A 13 -10.88 4.31 -6.60
N CYS A 14 -11.25 3.93 -5.37
CA CYS A 14 -11.67 4.88 -4.34
C CYS A 14 -11.09 4.49 -2.98
N LEU A 15 -10.63 5.50 -2.24
CA LEU A 15 -10.13 5.37 -0.88
C LEU A 15 -10.78 6.45 -0.02
N THR A 16 -11.45 6.05 1.06
CA THR A 16 -12.06 6.98 2.01
C THR A 16 -11.69 6.61 3.45
N ALA A 17 -11.52 7.63 4.29
CA ALA A 17 -11.37 7.51 5.73
C ALA A 17 -12.51 8.25 6.42
N ASP A 18 -13.27 7.54 7.26
CA ASP A 18 -14.42 8.11 7.97
C ASP A 18 -15.38 8.88 7.04
N GLY A 19 -15.60 8.34 5.84
CA GLY A 19 -16.44 8.93 4.79
C GLY A 19 -15.79 10.05 3.97
N SER A 20 -14.60 10.53 4.35
CA SER A 20 -13.87 11.56 3.62
C SER A 20 -12.93 10.95 2.57
N PRO A 21 -12.95 11.40 1.30
CA PRO A 21 -12.02 10.92 0.28
C PRO A 21 -10.55 11.20 0.62
N ILE A 22 -9.70 10.18 0.48
CA ILE A 22 -8.25 10.34 0.48
C ILE A 22 -7.80 10.52 -0.96
N THR A 23 -7.42 11.75 -1.30
CA THR A 23 -6.87 12.10 -2.62
C THR A 23 -5.36 11.88 -2.66
N GLY A 24 -4.78 11.61 -3.84
CA GLY A 24 -3.33 11.51 -4.02
C GLY A 24 -2.84 10.10 -4.36
N VAL A 25 -3.69 9.09 -4.24
CA VAL A 25 -3.44 7.73 -4.75
C VAL A 25 -3.76 7.68 -6.26
N ASN A 26 -3.10 8.54 -7.04
CA ASN A 26 -3.49 8.83 -8.42
C ASN A 26 -2.66 8.04 -9.45
N SER A 27 -1.48 7.54 -9.06
CA SER A 27 -0.66 6.77 -9.99
C SER A 27 -1.08 5.30 -10.00
N GLU A 28 -1.14 4.70 -11.19
CA GLU A 28 -1.45 3.27 -11.36
C GLU A 28 -0.54 2.39 -10.52
N ARG A 29 0.73 2.75 -10.37
CA ARG A 29 1.70 1.99 -9.58
C ARG A 29 1.43 2.06 -8.08
N LEU A 30 0.99 3.22 -7.59
CA LEU A 30 0.63 3.38 -6.17
C LEU A 30 -0.68 2.65 -5.85
N GLN A 31 -1.65 2.71 -6.77
CA GLN A 31 -2.89 1.93 -6.70
C GLN A 31 -2.59 0.42 -6.74
N ALA A 32 -1.74 -0.03 -7.66
CA ALA A 32 -1.33 -1.43 -7.78
C ALA A 32 -0.60 -1.93 -6.53
N LEU A 33 0.26 -1.11 -5.93
CA LEU A 33 0.91 -1.45 -4.66
C LEU A 33 -0.10 -1.63 -3.53
N LEU A 34 -1.04 -0.69 -3.38
CA LEU A 34 -2.07 -0.77 -2.36
C LEU A 34 -2.99 -1.98 -2.59
N ALA A 35 -3.43 -2.20 -3.83
CA ALA A 35 -4.22 -3.37 -4.22
C ALA A 35 -3.48 -4.67 -3.90
N PHE A 36 -2.21 -4.78 -4.28
CA PHE A 36 -1.37 -5.94 -3.99
C PHE A 36 -1.34 -6.23 -2.48
N ILE A 37 -1.05 -5.22 -1.65
CA ILE A 37 -0.96 -5.39 -0.20
C ILE A 37 -2.32 -5.80 0.41
N LEU A 38 -3.43 -5.24 -0.08
CA LEU A 38 -4.78 -5.55 0.40
C LEU A 38 -5.27 -6.94 0.01
N LEU A 39 -4.92 -7.40 -1.19
CA LEU A 39 -5.22 -8.75 -1.65
C LEU A 39 -4.46 -9.80 -0.83
N HIS A 40 -3.33 -9.43 -0.23
CA HIS A 40 -2.50 -10.30 0.62
C HIS A 40 -2.58 -9.95 2.13
N ARG A 41 -3.64 -9.27 2.57
CA ARG A 41 -3.78 -8.68 3.93
C ARG A 41 -3.63 -9.63 5.13
N GLY A 42 -3.65 -10.95 4.92
CA GLY A 42 -3.46 -11.95 5.98
C GLY A 42 -2.01 -12.38 6.22
N THR A 43 -1.05 -11.96 5.39
CA THR A 43 0.32 -12.50 5.44
C THR A 43 1.37 -11.43 5.17
N PRO A 44 2.49 -11.38 5.94
CA PRO A 44 3.62 -10.51 5.62
C PRO A 44 4.18 -10.81 4.23
N GLN A 45 4.25 -9.78 3.38
CA GLN A 45 4.80 -9.88 2.03
C GLN A 45 6.27 -9.46 2.02
N SER A 46 7.14 -10.22 1.35
CA SER A 46 8.53 -9.83 1.17
C SER A 46 8.64 -8.58 0.32
N ARG A 47 9.31 -7.54 0.83
CA ARG A 47 9.56 -6.31 0.06
C ARG A 47 10.30 -6.58 -1.24
N GLN A 48 11.15 -7.61 -1.29
CA GLN A 48 11.81 -7.98 -2.54
C GLN A 48 10.82 -8.52 -3.57
N GLN A 49 9.96 -9.45 -3.17
CA GLN A 49 8.99 -10.07 -4.08
C GLN A 49 7.97 -9.04 -4.59
N VAL A 50 7.48 -8.16 -3.71
CA VAL A 50 6.58 -7.06 -4.11
C VAL A 50 7.27 -6.12 -5.10
N ALA A 51 8.55 -5.78 -4.86
CA ALA A 51 9.31 -4.93 -5.76
C ALA A 51 9.47 -5.57 -7.15
N THR A 52 9.92 -6.82 -7.23
CA THR A 52 10.08 -7.52 -8.51
C THR A 52 8.75 -7.66 -9.25
N HIS A 53 7.65 -7.94 -8.54
CA HIS A 53 6.32 -8.07 -9.16
C HIS A 53 5.81 -6.75 -9.74
N LEU A 54 6.02 -5.64 -9.04
CA LEU A 54 5.54 -4.32 -9.47
C LEU A 54 6.49 -3.62 -10.45
N TRP A 55 7.73 -4.03 -10.57
CA TRP A 55 8.70 -3.44 -11.50
C TRP A 55 9.53 -4.53 -12.18
N PRO A 56 8.91 -5.36 -13.05
CA PRO A 56 9.59 -6.51 -13.65
C PRO A 56 10.78 -6.12 -14.54
N ASP A 57 10.74 -4.92 -15.13
CA ASP A 57 11.76 -4.43 -16.05
C ASP A 57 12.89 -3.63 -15.34
N ALA A 58 12.77 -3.41 -14.02
CA ALA A 58 13.76 -2.65 -13.26
C ALA A 58 14.84 -3.58 -12.69
N THR A 59 16.02 -3.01 -12.43
CA THR A 59 17.04 -3.71 -11.64
C THR A 59 16.54 -3.93 -10.21
N ASP A 60 17.07 -4.92 -9.50
CA ASP A 60 16.72 -5.18 -8.10
C ASP A 60 16.87 -3.94 -7.20
N THR A 61 17.92 -3.16 -7.43
CA THR A 61 18.19 -1.93 -6.68
C THR A 61 17.12 -0.88 -6.95
N ASP A 62 16.76 -0.68 -8.22
CA ASP A 62 15.76 0.32 -8.61
C ASP A 62 14.35 -0.10 -8.17
N ALA A 63 14.00 -1.39 -8.31
CA ALA A 63 12.73 -1.93 -7.86
C ALA A 63 12.55 -1.72 -6.34
N LYS A 64 13.58 -2.02 -5.53
CA LYS A 64 13.56 -1.76 -4.08
C LYS A 64 13.44 -0.27 -3.76
N ALA A 65 14.16 0.59 -4.48
CA ALA A 65 14.10 2.04 -4.30
C ALA A 65 12.72 2.60 -4.62
N ASN A 66 12.12 2.16 -5.73
CA ASN A 66 10.76 2.52 -6.12
C ASN A 66 9.73 2.03 -5.10
N LEU A 67 9.83 0.76 -4.65
CA LEU A 67 8.96 0.25 -3.59
C LEU A 67 9.04 1.08 -2.33
N ARG A 68 10.24 1.44 -1.87
CA ARG A 68 10.43 2.27 -0.68
C ARG A 68 9.76 3.64 -0.83
N ARG A 69 9.90 4.28 -2.01
CA ARG A 69 9.25 5.56 -2.31
C ARG A 69 7.72 5.45 -2.27
N ARG A 70 7.14 4.46 -2.94
CA ARG A 70 5.68 4.26 -2.98
C ARG A 70 5.09 3.87 -1.63
N LEU A 71 5.79 3.08 -0.82
CA LEU A 71 5.36 2.79 0.55
C LEU A 71 5.40 4.04 1.43
N HIS A 72 6.41 4.89 1.27
CA HIS A 72 6.47 6.16 1.97
C HIS A 72 5.30 7.07 1.58
N GLU A 73 5.01 7.18 0.27
CA GLU A 73 3.84 7.93 -0.25
C GLU A 73 2.53 7.41 0.34
N LEU A 74 2.28 6.09 0.34
CA LEU A 74 1.07 5.52 0.98
C LEU A 74 0.98 5.89 2.46
N LYS A 75 2.10 5.83 3.19
CA LYS A 75 2.12 6.19 4.61
C LYS A 75 1.82 7.66 4.86
N GLN A 76 2.17 8.56 3.95
CA GLN A 76 1.83 9.98 4.08
C GLN A 76 0.34 10.27 3.78
N LEU A 77 -0.29 9.43 2.95
CA LEU A 77 -1.69 9.61 2.54
C LEU A 77 -2.68 8.99 3.51
N LEU A 78 -2.31 7.90 4.21
CA LEU A 78 -3.21 7.19 5.10
C LEU A 78 -3.26 7.82 6.50
N PRO A 79 -4.46 8.06 7.07
CA PRO A 79 -4.60 8.51 8.44
C PRO A 79 -4.14 7.39 9.39
N ILE A 80 -3.29 7.75 10.35
CA ILE A 80 -2.74 6.80 11.33
C ILE A 80 -2.11 5.60 10.58
N ALA A 81 -1.26 5.86 9.59
CA ALA A 81 -0.79 4.84 8.65
C ALA A 81 -0.21 3.57 9.30
N ASP A 82 0.45 3.69 10.46
CA ASP A 82 1.01 2.54 11.17
C ASP A 82 -0.06 1.59 11.75
N ARG A 83 -1.34 2.00 11.83
CA ARG A 83 -2.48 1.13 12.14
C ARG A 83 -2.83 0.18 11.00
N TRP A 84 -2.63 0.63 9.75
CA TRP A 84 -3.07 -0.08 8.56
C TRP A 84 -1.93 -0.76 7.82
N LEU A 85 -0.72 -0.20 7.94
CA LEU A 85 0.43 -0.54 7.13
C LEU A 85 1.62 -0.78 8.04
N TRP A 86 1.77 -2.03 8.44
CA TRP A 86 2.92 -2.49 9.20
C TRP A 86 4.03 -2.96 8.28
N GLY A 87 5.27 -2.70 8.65
CA GLY A 87 6.42 -3.18 7.89
C GLY A 87 7.64 -3.37 8.78
N ALA A 88 8.16 -4.60 8.79
CA ALA A 88 9.50 -4.86 9.26
C ALA A 88 10.52 -4.53 8.15
N THR A 89 11.82 -4.60 8.47
CA THR A 89 12.91 -4.27 7.53
C THR A 89 12.79 -4.97 6.17
N LYS A 90 12.27 -6.21 6.15
CA LYS A 90 12.16 -7.06 4.95
C LYS A 90 10.74 -7.30 4.47
N THR A 91 9.73 -6.90 5.22
CA THR A 91 8.32 -7.23 4.91
C THR A 91 7.41 -6.00 4.92
N VAL A 92 6.27 -6.13 4.27
CA VAL A 92 5.16 -5.20 4.35
C VAL A 92 3.86 -5.99 4.50
N GLN A 93 2.96 -5.51 5.33
CA GLN A 93 1.68 -6.15 5.58
C GLN A 93 0.59 -5.10 5.78
N TRP A 94 -0.61 -5.39 5.26
CA TRP A 94 -1.81 -4.70 5.72
C TRP A 94 -2.24 -5.28 7.07
N THR A 95 -2.30 -4.45 8.09
CA THR A 95 -2.84 -4.85 9.40
C THR A 95 -4.33 -4.55 9.41
N HIS A 96 -5.13 -5.52 9.85
CA HIS A 96 -6.53 -5.25 10.15
C HIS A 96 -6.57 -4.19 11.26
N GLY A 97 -7.08 -3.01 10.93
CA GLY A 97 -7.57 -2.10 11.96
C GLY A 97 -8.96 -2.59 12.33
N ASP A 98 -9.10 -3.09 13.55
CA ASP A 98 -10.42 -3.34 14.17
C ASP A 98 -11.28 -2.07 14.19
#